data_AF-A0A0S8DV81-F1
#
_entry.id   AF-A0A0S8DV81-F1
#
_cell.length_a   1.000
_cell.length_b   1.000
_cell.length_c   1.000
_cell.angle_alpha   90.00
_cell.angle_beta   90.00
_cell.angle_gamma   90.00
#
_symmetry.space_group_name_H-M   'P 1'
#
loop_
_entity.id
_entity.type
_entity.pdbx_description
1 polymer ?
#
loop_
_entity_poly.entity_id
_entity_poly.type
_entity_poly.pdbx_seq_one_letter_code
_entity_poly.pdbx_strand_id
1 'polypeptide(L)' 'MEPYAYLQQVAARLDSLRSAREINPVLDELEFLYEALDPELQDLATDLIATLTKRLNQAS' A
#
# COMPACT_ATOMS: atom_id res chain seq x y z
N MET A 1 -8.76 -13.36 -0.75
CA MET A 1 -8.66 -11.97 -0.28
C MET A 1 -9.26 -11.13 -1.38
N GLU A 2 -10.25 -10.28 -1.09
CA GLU A 2 -10.83 -9.38 -2.11
C GLU A 2 -9.86 -8.20 -2.30
N PRO A 3 -9.23 -8.04 -3.47
CA PRO A 3 -8.17 -7.04 -3.67
C PRO A 3 -8.63 -5.62 -3.36
N TYR A 4 -9.82 -5.26 -3.83
CA TYR A 4 -10.42 -3.95 -3.59
C TYR A 4 -10.65 -3.68 -2.09
N ALA A 5 -11.10 -4.67 -1.34
CA ALA A 5 -11.31 -4.54 0.10
C ALA A 5 -9.98 -4.33 0.86
N TYR A 6 -8.89 -4.95 0.40
CA TYR A 6 -7.58 -4.73 0.98
C TYR A 6 -7.05 -3.31 0.69
N LEU A 7 -7.16 -2.84 -0.56
CA LEU A 7 -6.77 -1.48 -0.93
C LEU A 7 -7.52 -0.43 -0.09
N GLN A 8 -8.83 -0.62 0.14
CA GLN A 8 -9.62 0.25 1.03
C GLN A 8 -9.13 0.21 2.48
N GLN A 9 -8.79 -0.97 3.01
CA GLN A 9 -8.26 -1.09 4.37
C GLN A 9 -6.92 -0.37 4.53
N VAL A 10 -6.03 -0.49 3.54
CA VAL A 10 -4.75 0.23 3.53
C VAL A 10 -4.99 1.74 3.48
N ALA A 11 -5.86 2.21 2.60
CA ALA A 11 -6.24 3.62 2.50
C ALA A 11 -6.78 4.17 3.84
N ALA A 12 -7.64 3.42 4.53
CA ALA A 12 -8.24 3.85 5.79
C ALA A 12 -7.23 3.98 6.95
N ARG A 13 -6.13 3.22 6.90
CA ARG A 13 -5.10 3.23 7.95
C ARG A 13 -3.82 3.97 7.55
N LEU A 14 -3.78 4.60 6.38
CA LEU A 14 -2.56 5.19 5.81
C LEU A 14 -1.85 6.14 6.78
N ASP A 15 -2.60 6.97 7.50
CA ASP A 15 -2.07 7.98 8.43
C ASP A 15 -1.59 7.41 9.77
N SER A 16 -1.92 6.15 10.04
CA SER A 16 -1.46 5.41 11.23
C SER A 16 -0.12 4.71 11.02
N LEU A 17 0.29 4.48 9.77
CA LEU A 17 1.55 3.82 9.40
C LEU A 17 2.68 4.84 9.46
N ARG A 18 3.48 4.81 10.54
CA ARG A 18 4.47 5.86 10.85
C ARG A 18 5.91 5.38 10.94
N SER A 19 6.13 4.06 11.01
CA SER A 19 7.45 3.49 11.13
C SER A 19 7.76 2.53 9.98
N ALA A 20 9.05 2.36 9.68
CA ALA A 20 9.50 1.39 8.69
C ALA A 20 9.00 -0.03 8.97
N ARG A 21 8.90 -0.42 10.25
CA ARG A 21 8.39 -1.73 10.68
C ARG A 21 6.91 -1.93 10.31
N GLU A 22 6.12 -0.87 10.28
CA GLU A 22 4.70 -0.92 9.89
C GLU A 22 4.52 -0.76 8.39
N ILE A 23 5.33 0.08 7.74
CA ILE A 23 5.19 0.43 6.33
C ILE A 23 5.69 -0.69 5.41
N ASN A 24 6.84 -1.30 5.70
CA ASN A 24 7.45 -2.30 4.81
C ASN A 24 6.54 -3.51 4.54
N PRO A 25 5.91 -4.16 5.55
CA PRO A 25 5.01 -5.28 5.28
C PRO A 25 3.81 -4.90 4.41
N VAL A 26 3.30 -3.68 4.56
CA VAL A 26 2.17 -3.20 3.75
C VAL A 26 2.61 -2.94 2.30
N LEU A 27 3.82 -2.44 2.08
CA LEU A 27 4.41 -2.31 0.75
C LEU A 27 4.57 -3.67 0.08
N ASP A 28 5.16 -4.65 0.77
CA ASP A 28 5.33 -6.01 0.24
C ASP A 28 3.97 -6.64 -0.15
N GLU A 29 2.95 -6.47 0.70
CA GLU A 29 1.60 -6.95 0.43
C GLU A 29 0.95 -6.24 -0.77
N LEU A 30 1.16 -4.93 -0.93
CA LEU A 30 0.66 -4.17 -2.08
C LEU A 30 1.37 -4.54 -3.38
N GLU A 31 2.68 -4.77 -3.36
CA GLU A 31 3.46 -5.21 -4.51
C GLU A 31 3.02 -6.61 -4.97
N PHE A 32 2.85 -7.54 -4.02
CA PHE A 32 2.27 -8.85 -4.31
C PHE A 32 0.86 -8.74 -4.90
N LEU A 33 0.03 -7.86 -4.33
CA LEU A 33 -1.33 -7.66 -4.82
C LEU A 33 -1.33 -7.05 -6.22
N TYR A 34 -0.44 -6.10 -6.51
CA TYR A 34 -0.34 -5.42 -7.79
C TYR A 34 -0.17 -6.40 -8.95
N GLU A 35 0.67 -7.42 -8.79
CA GLU A 35 0.88 -8.47 -9.81
C GLU A 35 -0.40 -9.28 -10.12
N ALA A 36 -1.33 -9.33 -9.17
CA ALA A 36 -2.59 -10.07 -9.28
C ALA A 36 -3.81 -9.18 -9.56
N LEU A 37 -3.67 -7.86 -9.60
CA LEU A 37 -4.77 -6.92 -9.83
C LEU A 37 -5.14 -6.82 -11.30
N ASP A 38 -6.46 -6.71 -11.55
CA ASP A 38 -6.97 -6.23 -12.83
C ASP A 38 -6.38 -4.85 -13.14
N PRO A 39 -6.09 -4.54 -14.42
CA PRO A 39 -5.46 -3.27 -14.81
C PRO A 39 -6.18 -2.02 -14.28
N GLU A 40 -7.51 -2.06 -14.17
CA GLU A 40 -8.33 -0.95 -13.66
C GLU A 40 -8.06 -0.61 -12.19
N LEU A 41 -7.52 -1.57 -11.42
CA LEU A 41 -7.22 -1.41 -9.99
C LEU A 41 -5.73 -1.16 -9.71
N GLN A 42 -4.86 -1.36 -10.70
CA GLN A 42 -3.41 -1.18 -10.56
C GLN A 42 -3.03 0.27 -10.26
N ASP A 43 -3.78 1.24 -10.79
CA ASP A 43 -3.57 2.67 -10.50
C ASP A 43 -3.76 2.97 -9.01
N LEU A 44 -4.80 2.39 -8.39
CA LEU A 44 -5.07 2.56 -6.96
C LEU A 44 -3.96 1.97 -6.08
N ALA A 45 -3.44 0.80 -6.45
CA ALA A 45 -2.32 0.19 -5.76
C ALA A 45 -1.04 1.02 -5.91
N THR A 46 -0.77 1.53 -7.11
CA THR A 46 0.39 2.38 -7.40
C THR A 46 0.41 3.65 -6.55
N ASP A 47 -0.74 4.32 -6.42
CA ASP A 47 -0.88 5.53 -5.58
C ASP A 47 -0.59 5.25 -4.10
N LEU A 48 -1.06 4.10 -3.59
CA LEU A 48 -0.80 3.68 -2.21
C LEU A 48 0.68 3.34 -2.00
N ILE A 49 1.30 2.60 -2.92
CA ILE A 49 2.74 2.26 -2.89
C ILE A 49 3.59 3.52 -2.89
N ALA A 50 3.31 4.47 -3.81
CA ALA A 50 4.04 5.73 -3.90
C ALA A 50 3.92 6.56 -2.61
N THR A 51 2.71 6.62 -2.04
CA THR A 51 2.46 7.36 -0.80
C THR A 51 3.21 6.75 0.39
N LEU A 52 3.17 5.42 0.54
CA LEU A 52 3.85 4.71 1.62
C LEU A 52 5.37 4.78 1.47
N THR A 53 5.90 4.68 0.26
CA THR A 53 7.33 4.86 -0.04
C THR A 53 7.81 6.25 0.37
N LYS A 54 7.05 7.30 0.03
CA LYS A 54 7.37 8.67 0.45
C LYS A 54 7.41 8.79 1.98
N ARG A 55 6.47 8.15 2.68
CA ARG A 55 6.44 8.16 4.16
C ARG A 55 7.60 7.40 4.76
N LEU A 56 7.95 6.24 4.22
CA LEU A 56 9.10 5.46 4.67
C LEU A 56 10.40 6.30 4.62
N ASN A 57 10.58 7.04 3.52
CA ASN A 57 11.73 7.93 3.34
C ASN A 57 11.73 9.12 4.32
N GLN A 58 10.56 9.53 4.84
CA GLN A 58 10.45 10.58 5.85
C GLN A 58 10.60 10.06 7.28
N ALA A 59 10.37 8.77 7.50
CA ALA A 59 10.50 8.10 8.79
C ALA A 59 11.91 7.53 9.03
N SER A 60 12.80 7.64 8.04
CA SER A 60 14.19 7.14 8.05
C SER A 60 15.19 8.23 8.41
#